data_AF-A0A7S3SZI9-F1
#
_entry.id   AF-A0A7S3SZI9-F1
#
_cell.length_a   1.000
_cell.length_b   1.000
_cell.length_c   1.000
_cell.angle_alpha   90.00
_cell.angle_beta   90.00
_cell.angle_gamma   90.00
#
_symmetry.space_group_name_H-M   'P 1'
#
loop_
_entity.id
_entity.type
_entity.pdbx_description
1 polymer ?
#
loop_
_entity_poly.entity_id
_entity_poly.type
_entity_poly.pdbx_seq_one_letter_code
_entity_poly.pdbx_strand_id
1 'polypeptide(L)'
;MFKGKLDLQINLALSFLNYLLMGTRASPLYKALVDSGLGSRGIGGGLYDGLLQPMFGLGLKDITEEDVPKVEEVVMKVLTELSDQGFEEDAVKAAINTIGVRNRELNTGTFSKGLALMFAAVDNWNYGKDPFEPLRFDELLADLKERLAKGEPIFENLIKEKLLQNAHKVVVESKPNKDFAKQLEAEEKAELKAARAKLSEEDIEALIKETSTLKEIQEKLDDPEAMKAVPALGLEDIPKEVPKVPTEISGGGDSPTMLVHVLPTSGVVYADLAFSLDSVPEDLQPLLLLFTSSLKQLGTVKGDFVPQ
;
A
#
# COMPACT_ATOMS: atom_id res chain seq x y z
N MET A 1 -5.98 10.28 -25.37
CA MET A 1 -6.81 11.29 -24.66
C MET A 1 -7.95 10.52 -24.01
N PHE A 2 -7.80 10.18 -22.72
CA PHE A 2 -8.71 9.32 -21.97
C PHE A 2 -9.91 10.15 -21.49
N LYS A 3 -11.09 9.92 -22.08
CA LYS A 3 -12.34 10.60 -21.73
C LYS A 3 -13.50 9.60 -21.75
N GLY A 4 -14.03 9.26 -20.58
CA GLY A 4 -15.36 8.65 -20.45
C GLY A 4 -15.54 7.74 -19.23
N LYS A 5 -16.81 7.37 -18.96
CA LYS A 5 -17.23 6.36 -17.95
C LYS A 5 -16.52 5.01 -18.12
N LEU A 6 -16.13 4.67 -19.36
CA LEU A 6 -15.38 3.45 -19.68
C LEU A 6 -14.00 3.42 -19.02
N ASP A 7 -13.32 4.57 -18.87
CA ASP A 7 -12.00 4.64 -18.22
C ASP A 7 -12.12 4.39 -16.70
N LEU A 8 -13.19 4.86 -16.06
CA LEU A 8 -13.45 4.60 -14.63
C LEU A 8 -13.76 3.13 -14.38
N GLN A 9 -14.55 2.51 -15.26
CA GLN A 9 -14.84 1.08 -15.16
C GLN A 9 -13.58 0.23 -15.35
N ILE A 10 -12.70 0.62 -16.28
CA ILE A 10 -11.42 -0.04 -16.47
C ILE A 10 -10.54 0.15 -15.22
N ASN A 11 -10.44 1.35 -14.67
CA ASN A 11 -9.65 1.61 -13.47
C ASN A 11 -10.16 0.80 -12.27
N LEU A 12 -11.48 0.78 -12.04
CA LEU A 12 -12.09 -0.04 -11.01
C LEU A 12 -11.73 -1.52 -11.21
N ALA A 13 -11.94 -2.05 -12.42
CA ALA A 13 -11.64 -3.42 -12.75
C ALA A 13 -10.15 -3.76 -12.61
N LEU A 14 -9.25 -2.80 -12.88
CA LEU A 14 -7.81 -2.94 -12.62
C LEU A 14 -7.50 -3.03 -11.13
N SER A 15 -8.17 -2.25 -10.27
CA SER A 15 -8.01 -2.38 -8.82
C SER A 15 -8.48 -3.74 -8.30
N PHE A 16 -9.56 -4.29 -8.87
CA PHE A 16 -10.02 -5.65 -8.60
C PHE A 16 -9.04 -6.71 -9.10
N LEU A 17 -8.55 -6.56 -10.33
CA LEU A 17 -7.54 -7.44 -10.92
C LEU A 17 -6.25 -7.44 -10.08
N ASN A 18 -5.81 -6.29 -9.59
CA ASN A 18 -4.65 -6.19 -8.70
C ASN A 18 -4.84 -7.01 -7.42
N TYR A 19 -6.03 -6.93 -6.80
CA TYR A 19 -6.33 -7.74 -5.62
C TYR A 19 -6.38 -9.25 -5.95
N LEU A 20 -6.96 -9.62 -7.08
CA LEU A 20 -6.98 -11.01 -7.54
C LEU A 20 -5.58 -11.54 -7.78
N LEU A 21 -4.70 -10.78 -8.45
CA LEU A 21 -3.33 -11.20 -8.75
C LEU A 21 -2.41 -11.22 -7.53
N MET A 22 -2.51 -10.21 -6.65
CA MET A 22 -1.50 -9.96 -5.61
C MET A 22 -2.03 -9.53 -4.23
N GLY A 23 -3.35 -9.41 -4.06
CA GLY A 23 -3.96 -8.84 -2.85
C GLY A 23 -3.82 -9.70 -1.59
N THR A 24 -3.56 -11.00 -1.75
CA THR A 24 -3.35 -11.94 -0.64
C THR A 24 -2.20 -12.89 -0.94
N ARG A 25 -1.73 -13.62 0.07
CA ARG A 25 -0.70 -14.66 -0.12
C ARG A 25 -1.19 -15.85 -0.96
N ALA A 26 -2.50 -16.06 -1.02
CA ALA A 26 -3.13 -17.08 -1.85
C ALA A 26 -3.36 -16.61 -3.30
N SER A 27 -3.20 -15.31 -3.58
CA SER A 27 -3.37 -14.76 -4.92
C SER A 27 -2.35 -15.39 -5.88
N PRO A 28 -2.76 -15.86 -7.07
CA PRO A 28 -1.97 -16.73 -7.94
C PRO A 28 -0.60 -16.16 -8.30
N LEU A 29 -0.51 -14.87 -8.64
CA LEU A 29 0.75 -14.26 -9.03
C LEU A 29 1.69 -14.07 -7.83
N TYR A 30 1.16 -13.64 -6.68
CA TYR A 30 1.93 -13.56 -5.45
C TYR A 30 2.45 -14.93 -5.02
N LYS A 31 1.57 -15.94 -5.01
CA LYS A 31 1.88 -17.32 -4.64
C LYS A 31 2.95 -17.91 -5.55
N ALA A 32 2.78 -17.82 -6.86
CA ALA A 32 3.74 -18.37 -7.82
C ALA A 32 5.14 -17.77 -7.68
N LEU A 33 5.24 -16.47 -7.41
CA LEU A 33 6.53 -15.82 -7.14
C LEU A 33 7.19 -16.33 -5.87
N VAL A 34 6.43 -16.45 -4.77
CA VAL A 34 6.97 -16.94 -3.49
C VAL A 34 7.34 -18.43 -3.58
N ASP A 35 6.47 -19.24 -4.15
CA ASP A 35 6.66 -20.70 -4.27
C ASP A 35 7.73 -21.08 -5.30
N SER A 36 8.11 -20.15 -6.19
CA SER A 36 9.20 -20.38 -7.14
C SER A 36 10.55 -20.63 -6.44
N GLY A 37 10.72 -20.15 -5.21
CA GLY A 37 11.99 -20.24 -4.47
C GLY A 37 13.13 -19.42 -5.09
N LEU A 38 12.86 -18.58 -6.09
CA LEU A 38 13.87 -17.79 -6.81
C LEU A 38 14.37 -16.57 -6.02
N GLY A 39 13.67 -16.18 -4.96
CA GLY A 39 14.01 -15.03 -4.13
C GLY A 39 13.36 -15.08 -2.75
N SER A 40 13.74 -14.15 -1.88
CA SER A 40 13.30 -14.14 -0.48
C SER A 40 11.94 -13.49 -0.27
N ARG A 41 11.54 -12.57 -1.16
CA ARG A 41 10.34 -11.73 -0.98
C ARG A 41 9.87 -11.08 -2.28
N GLY A 42 8.55 -11.06 -2.50
CA GLY A 42 7.91 -10.26 -3.55
C GLY A 42 7.99 -8.74 -3.30
N ILE A 43 8.28 -7.98 -4.35
CA ILE A 43 8.38 -6.52 -4.38
C ILE A 43 7.47 -5.93 -5.46
N GLY A 44 7.36 -4.59 -5.52
CA GLY A 44 6.65 -3.86 -6.58
C GLY A 44 5.18 -3.57 -6.34
N GLY A 45 4.52 -4.21 -5.36
CA GLY A 45 3.23 -3.74 -4.84
C GLY A 45 2.00 -3.81 -5.78
N GLY A 46 2.18 -4.21 -7.04
CA GLY A 46 1.11 -4.34 -8.02
C GLY A 46 0.75 -3.02 -8.69
N LEU A 47 -0.54 -2.68 -8.68
CA LEU A 47 -1.09 -1.48 -9.35
C LEU A 47 -0.77 -0.19 -8.59
N TYR A 48 -0.30 0.81 -9.34
CA TYR A 48 -0.16 2.21 -8.96
C TYR A 48 -1.00 3.08 -9.90
N ASP A 49 -2.03 3.74 -9.38
CA ASP A 49 -3.02 4.48 -10.15
C ASP A 49 -3.13 5.98 -9.79
N GLY A 50 -2.26 6.49 -8.89
CA GLY A 50 -2.22 7.91 -8.50
C GLY A 50 -1.51 8.86 -9.50
N LEU A 51 -1.03 8.34 -10.63
CA LEU A 51 -0.41 9.13 -11.70
C LEU A 51 -1.33 9.24 -12.92
N LEU A 52 -0.97 10.08 -13.90
CA LEU A 52 -1.75 10.27 -15.12
C LEU A 52 -2.06 8.94 -15.85
N GLN A 53 -1.10 8.02 -15.81
CA GLN A 53 -1.21 6.68 -16.38
C GLN A 53 -0.97 5.65 -15.27
N PRO A 54 -1.84 4.64 -15.14
CA PRO A 54 -1.62 3.57 -14.17
C PRO A 54 -0.41 2.73 -14.58
N MET A 55 0.34 2.28 -13.57
CA MET A 55 1.48 1.39 -13.72
C MET A 55 1.23 0.11 -12.93
N PHE A 56 1.71 -1.02 -13.41
CA PHE A 56 1.69 -2.27 -12.68
C PHE A 56 3.11 -2.78 -12.52
N GLY A 57 3.55 -2.95 -11.28
CA GLY A 57 4.91 -3.35 -10.94
C GLY A 57 4.92 -4.57 -10.03
N LEU A 58 5.84 -5.49 -10.31
CA LEU A 58 6.15 -6.60 -9.42
C LEU A 58 7.59 -7.05 -9.61
N GLY A 59 8.08 -7.84 -8.66
CA GLY A 59 9.36 -8.51 -8.78
C GLY A 59 9.67 -9.37 -7.58
N LEU A 60 10.89 -9.88 -7.53
CA LEU A 60 11.45 -10.57 -6.37
C LEU A 60 12.71 -9.85 -5.89
N LYS A 61 13.03 -10.03 -4.62
CA LYS A 61 14.28 -9.58 -4.00
C LYS A 61 15.15 -10.80 -3.66
N ASP A 62 16.47 -10.57 -3.58
CA ASP A 62 17.49 -11.57 -3.23
C ASP A 62 17.50 -12.74 -4.23
N ILE A 63 17.49 -12.39 -5.52
CA ILE A 63 17.54 -13.32 -6.66
C ILE A 63 19.02 -13.54 -7.04
N THR A 64 19.38 -14.76 -7.45
CA THR A 64 20.69 -15.01 -8.06
C THR A 64 20.73 -14.47 -9.50
N GLU A 65 21.90 -14.06 -9.99
CA GLU A 65 22.02 -13.47 -11.34
C GLU A 65 21.54 -14.42 -12.45
N GLU A 66 21.74 -15.73 -12.27
CA GLU A 66 21.30 -16.77 -13.22
C GLU A 66 19.78 -16.98 -13.23
N ASP A 67 19.10 -16.59 -12.15
CA ASP A 67 17.65 -16.80 -11.96
C ASP A 67 16.80 -15.59 -12.41
N VAL A 68 17.43 -14.45 -12.74
CA VAL A 68 16.70 -13.24 -13.16
C VAL A 68 15.74 -13.48 -14.33
N PRO A 69 16.12 -14.18 -15.42
CA PRO A 69 15.19 -14.48 -16.51
C PRO A 69 14.03 -15.38 -16.07
N LYS A 70 14.27 -16.30 -15.11
CA LYS A 70 13.24 -17.24 -14.62
C LYS A 70 12.12 -16.53 -13.87
N VAL A 71 12.40 -15.38 -13.24
CA VAL A 71 11.36 -14.57 -12.60
C VAL A 71 10.36 -14.06 -13.63
N GLU A 72 10.83 -13.54 -14.77
CA GLU A 72 9.96 -13.10 -15.85
C GLU A 72 9.14 -14.27 -16.42
N GLU A 73 9.76 -15.44 -16.60
CA GLU A 73 9.08 -16.64 -17.08
C GLU A 73 7.91 -17.06 -16.15
N VAL A 74 8.12 -17.06 -14.83
CA VAL A 74 7.07 -17.38 -13.86
C VAL A 74 5.90 -16.40 -13.99
N VAL A 75 6.19 -15.09 -14.08
CA VAL A 75 5.16 -14.05 -14.22
C VAL A 75 4.37 -14.23 -15.51
N MET A 76 5.06 -14.36 -16.63
CA MET A 76 4.43 -14.49 -17.95
C MET A 76 3.61 -15.77 -18.06
N LYS A 77 4.09 -16.88 -17.48
CA LYS A 77 3.35 -18.15 -17.40
C LYS A 77 2.02 -17.98 -16.66
N VAL A 78 2.06 -17.45 -15.44
CA VAL A 78 0.86 -17.26 -14.61
C VAL A 78 -0.13 -16.31 -15.27
N LEU A 79 0.34 -15.19 -15.83
CA LEU A 79 -0.53 -14.27 -16.55
C LEU A 79 -1.17 -14.93 -17.77
N THR A 80 -0.43 -15.76 -18.52
CA THR A 80 -0.98 -16.49 -19.68
C THR A 80 -2.07 -17.47 -19.23
N GLU A 81 -1.79 -18.29 -18.21
CA GLU A 81 -2.75 -19.26 -17.65
C GLU A 81 -4.04 -18.58 -17.18
N LEU A 82 -3.93 -17.50 -16.40
CA LEU A 82 -5.08 -16.73 -15.91
C LEU A 82 -5.84 -16.05 -17.05
N SER A 83 -5.17 -15.66 -18.12
CA SER A 83 -5.82 -15.03 -19.26
C SER A 83 -6.65 -16.02 -20.10
N ASP A 84 -6.30 -17.30 -20.06
CA ASP A 84 -6.97 -18.34 -20.85
C ASP A 84 -8.01 -19.11 -20.04
N GLN A 85 -7.74 -19.33 -18.75
CA GLN A 85 -8.59 -20.13 -17.86
C GLN A 85 -9.48 -19.27 -16.96
N GLY A 86 -9.12 -18.02 -16.72
CA GLY A 86 -9.81 -17.13 -15.81
C GLY A 86 -9.45 -17.36 -14.33
N PHE A 87 -10.27 -16.79 -13.45
CA PHE A 87 -10.16 -16.95 -12.01
C PHE A 87 -11.28 -17.85 -11.48
N GLU A 88 -11.00 -18.58 -10.41
CA GLU A 88 -12.01 -19.30 -9.65
C GLU A 88 -13.15 -18.36 -9.19
N GLU A 89 -14.39 -18.80 -9.33
CA GLU A 89 -15.58 -17.97 -9.06
C GLU A 89 -15.60 -17.46 -7.62
N ASP A 90 -15.18 -18.30 -6.68
CA ASP A 90 -15.11 -17.96 -5.26
C ASP A 90 -14.01 -16.92 -4.97
N ALA A 91 -12.91 -16.93 -5.72
CA ALA A 91 -11.88 -15.89 -5.62
C ALA A 91 -12.41 -14.53 -6.11
N VAL A 92 -13.16 -14.52 -7.22
CA VAL A 92 -13.82 -13.31 -7.72
C VAL A 92 -14.86 -12.78 -6.74
N LYS A 93 -15.72 -13.64 -6.18
CA LYS A 93 -16.69 -13.28 -5.14
C LYS A 93 -16.00 -12.72 -3.90
N ALA A 94 -14.90 -13.34 -3.45
CA ALA A 94 -14.13 -12.88 -2.31
C ALA A 94 -13.52 -11.49 -2.56
N ALA A 95 -12.96 -11.24 -3.74
CA ALA A 95 -12.42 -9.93 -4.12
C ALA A 95 -13.51 -8.84 -4.10
N ILE A 96 -14.67 -9.13 -4.72
CA ILE A 96 -15.86 -8.26 -4.72
C ILE A 96 -16.30 -7.92 -3.30
N ASN A 97 -16.37 -8.92 -2.43
CA ASN A 97 -16.76 -8.71 -1.04
C ASN A 97 -15.74 -7.88 -0.28
N THR A 98 -14.45 -8.25 -0.31
CA THR A 98 -13.39 -7.56 0.43
C THR A 98 -13.28 -6.09 0.03
N ILE A 99 -13.22 -5.80 -1.27
CA ILE A 99 -13.10 -4.41 -1.75
C ILE A 99 -14.40 -3.64 -1.48
N GLY A 100 -15.57 -4.29 -1.64
CA GLY A 100 -16.86 -3.68 -1.33
C GLY A 100 -17.00 -3.27 0.14
N VAL A 101 -16.61 -4.16 1.07
CA VAL A 101 -16.59 -3.86 2.51
C VAL A 101 -15.61 -2.73 2.81
N ARG A 102 -14.38 -2.78 2.27
CA ARG A 102 -13.36 -1.75 2.49
C ARG A 102 -13.86 -0.35 2.09
N ASN A 103 -14.50 -0.24 0.93
CA ASN A 103 -15.01 1.05 0.45
C ASN A 103 -16.24 1.52 1.23
N ARG A 104 -17.12 0.60 1.67
CA ARG A 104 -18.27 0.95 2.52
C ARG A 104 -17.84 1.40 3.91
N GLU A 105 -16.87 0.72 4.50
CA GLU A 105 -16.35 1.03 5.83
C GLU A 105 -15.58 2.37 5.82
N LEU A 106 -14.85 2.61 4.72
CA LEU A 106 -13.91 3.72 4.54
C LEU A 106 -13.08 3.93 5.82
N ASN A 107 -12.59 2.82 6.37
CA ASN A 107 -11.83 2.82 7.61
C ASN A 107 -10.38 3.16 7.31
N THR A 108 -10.02 4.41 7.58
CA THR A 108 -8.69 4.96 7.38
C THR A 108 -7.82 4.87 8.64
N GLY A 109 -8.31 4.21 9.70
CA GLY A 109 -7.61 4.12 10.99
C GLY A 109 -7.35 5.50 11.58
N THR A 110 -6.09 5.80 11.88
CA THR A 110 -5.65 7.11 12.38
C THR A 110 -5.54 8.17 11.29
N PHE A 111 -5.57 7.77 10.02
CA PHE A 111 -5.53 8.69 8.89
C PHE A 111 -6.90 9.35 8.71
N SER A 112 -6.95 10.65 8.43
CA SER A 112 -8.22 11.38 8.30
C SER A 112 -9.01 10.92 7.07
N LYS A 113 -10.30 10.59 7.24
CA LYS A 113 -11.21 10.30 6.12
C LYS A 113 -11.28 11.45 5.11
N GLY A 114 -11.24 12.69 5.59
CA GLY A 114 -11.24 13.87 4.73
C GLY A 114 -10.01 13.94 3.83
N LEU A 115 -8.83 13.57 4.35
CA LEU A 115 -7.62 13.49 3.55
C LEU A 115 -7.65 12.32 2.55
N ALA A 116 -8.23 11.18 2.93
CA ALA A 116 -8.36 10.04 2.03
C ALA A 116 -9.27 10.37 0.84
N LEU A 117 -10.41 11.03 1.09
CA LEU A 117 -11.31 11.52 0.05
C LEU A 117 -10.65 12.60 -0.81
N MET A 118 -9.89 13.50 -0.19
CA MET A 118 -9.12 14.51 -0.92
C MET A 118 -8.11 13.86 -1.88
N PHE A 119 -7.35 12.86 -1.44
CA PHE A 119 -6.40 12.17 -2.32
C PHE A 119 -7.10 11.47 -3.48
N ALA A 120 -8.19 10.73 -3.22
CA ALA A 120 -8.98 10.11 -4.29
C ALA A 120 -9.51 11.14 -5.31
N ALA A 121 -9.88 12.33 -4.86
CA ALA A 121 -10.33 13.42 -5.74
C ALA A 121 -9.19 14.07 -6.53
N VAL A 122 -8.06 14.33 -5.86
CA VAL A 122 -6.89 15.04 -6.43
C VAL A 122 -6.23 14.22 -7.53
N ASP A 123 -6.22 12.88 -7.42
CA ASP A 123 -5.67 11.99 -8.45
C ASP A 123 -6.35 12.20 -9.81
N ASN A 124 -7.65 12.49 -9.85
CA ASN A 124 -8.34 12.88 -11.08
C ASN A 124 -8.20 14.38 -11.38
N TRP A 125 -8.32 15.23 -10.36
CA TRP A 125 -8.37 16.68 -10.53
C TRP A 125 -7.08 17.24 -11.13
N ASN A 126 -5.92 16.71 -10.73
CA ASN A 126 -4.61 17.09 -11.23
C ASN A 126 -4.47 16.96 -12.75
N TYR A 127 -5.29 16.11 -13.37
CA TYR A 127 -5.26 15.84 -14.82
C TYR A 127 -6.49 16.39 -15.55
N GLY A 128 -7.22 17.33 -14.94
CA GLY A 128 -8.38 18.00 -15.52
C GLY A 128 -9.61 17.10 -15.67
N LYS A 129 -9.70 16.01 -14.89
CA LYS A 129 -10.87 15.12 -14.82
C LYS A 129 -11.81 15.52 -13.67
N ASP A 130 -13.00 14.92 -13.61
CA ASP A 130 -13.96 15.17 -12.53
C ASP A 130 -13.43 14.61 -11.19
N PRO A 131 -13.26 15.44 -10.14
CA PRO A 131 -12.81 15.01 -8.81
C PRO A 131 -13.84 14.15 -8.05
N PHE A 132 -15.12 14.17 -8.45
CA PHE A 132 -16.20 13.44 -7.77
C PHE A 132 -16.44 12.06 -8.36
N GLU A 133 -16.07 11.83 -9.61
CA GLU A 133 -16.18 10.52 -10.28
C GLU A 133 -15.56 9.35 -9.47
N PRO A 134 -14.32 9.44 -8.93
CA PRO A 134 -13.72 8.33 -8.18
C PRO A 134 -14.40 8.08 -6.83
N LEU A 135 -15.18 9.06 -6.34
CA LEU A 135 -15.93 8.92 -5.08
C LEU A 135 -17.26 8.17 -5.27
N ARG A 136 -17.74 8.02 -6.52
CA ARG A 136 -19.01 7.34 -6.85
C ARG A 136 -18.80 5.85 -7.08
N PHE A 137 -18.37 5.14 -6.03
CA PHE A 137 -18.01 3.73 -6.13
C PHE A 137 -19.20 2.78 -6.35
N ASP A 138 -20.37 3.07 -5.78
CA ASP A 138 -21.50 2.13 -5.75
C ASP A 138 -22.05 1.80 -7.14
N GLU A 139 -22.24 2.81 -8.00
CA GLU A 139 -22.71 2.63 -9.37
C GLU A 139 -21.71 1.84 -10.22
N LEU A 140 -20.42 2.14 -10.05
CA LEU A 140 -19.36 1.45 -10.79
C LEU A 140 -19.26 -0.02 -10.38
N LEU A 141 -19.34 -0.30 -9.07
CA LEU A 141 -19.33 -1.67 -8.54
C LEU A 141 -20.56 -2.46 -8.98
N ALA A 142 -21.75 -1.85 -9.00
CA ALA A 142 -22.98 -2.50 -9.45
C ALA A 142 -22.88 -2.95 -10.92
N ASP A 143 -22.40 -2.07 -11.79
CA ASP A 143 -22.17 -2.39 -13.22
C ASP A 143 -21.12 -3.49 -13.39
N LEU A 144 -20.00 -3.43 -12.66
CA LEU A 144 -18.98 -4.49 -12.69
C LEU A 144 -19.59 -5.85 -12.27
N LYS A 145 -20.39 -5.89 -11.20
CA LYS A 145 -21.07 -7.11 -10.75
C LYS A 145 -22.04 -7.65 -11.80
N GLU A 146 -22.82 -6.78 -12.45
CA GLU A 146 -23.77 -7.19 -13.48
C GLU A 146 -23.06 -7.82 -14.69
N ARG A 147 -21.96 -7.20 -15.13
CA ARG A 147 -21.18 -7.70 -16.27
C ARG A 147 -20.50 -9.04 -15.96
N LEU A 148 -19.96 -9.19 -14.74
CA LEU A 148 -19.42 -10.47 -14.28
C LEU A 148 -20.51 -11.55 -14.20
N ALA A 149 -21.72 -11.21 -13.72
CA ALA A 149 -22.84 -12.15 -13.66
C ALA A 149 -23.35 -12.59 -15.05
N LYS A 150 -23.11 -11.78 -16.09
CA LYS A 150 -23.36 -12.14 -17.50
C LYS A 150 -22.27 -13.03 -18.11
N GLY A 151 -21.19 -13.32 -17.37
CA GLY A 151 -20.07 -14.12 -17.84
C GLY A 151 -19.12 -13.35 -18.75
N GLU A 152 -19.07 -12.02 -18.67
CA GLU A 152 -18.07 -11.25 -19.41
C GLU A 152 -16.65 -11.55 -18.88
N PRO A 153 -15.69 -11.93 -19.74
CA PRO A 153 -14.31 -12.25 -19.34
C PRO A 153 -13.49 -10.98 -19.11
N ILE A 154 -13.91 -10.17 -18.14
CA ILE A 154 -13.37 -8.82 -17.90
C ILE A 154 -11.90 -8.91 -17.49
N PHE A 155 -11.57 -9.76 -16.51
CA PHE A 155 -10.24 -9.81 -15.94
C PHE A 155 -9.25 -10.48 -16.89
N GLU A 156 -9.68 -11.51 -17.60
CA GLU A 156 -8.95 -12.22 -18.64
C GLU A 156 -8.56 -11.25 -19.75
N ASN A 157 -9.52 -10.47 -20.25
CA ASN A 157 -9.27 -9.47 -21.29
C ASN A 157 -8.31 -8.37 -20.80
N LEU A 158 -8.44 -7.91 -19.54
CA LEU A 158 -7.51 -6.94 -18.96
C LEU A 158 -6.08 -7.50 -18.86
N ILE A 159 -5.91 -8.76 -18.47
CA ILE A 159 -4.59 -9.41 -18.46
C ILE A 159 -4.02 -9.48 -19.88
N LYS A 160 -4.82 -9.91 -20.86
CA LYS A 160 -4.38 -10.00 -22.27
C LYS A 160 -3.94 -8.64 -22.79
N GLU A 161 -4.79 -7.63 -22.67
CA GLU A 161 -4.57 -6.32 -23.28
C GLU A 161 -3.54 -5.46 -22.53
N LYS A 162 -3.61 -5.42 -21.19
CA LYS A 162 -2.85 -4.44 -20.38
C LYS A 162 -1.52 -4.98 -19.88
N LEU A 163 -1.37 -6.29 -19.77
CA LEU A 163 -0.16 -6.94 -19.25
C LEU A 163 0.57 -7.75 -20.32
N LEU A 164 -0.08 -8.72 -20.96
CA LEU A 164 0.58 -9.66 -21.89
C LEU A 164 0.93 -9.02 -23.25
N GLN A 165 0.00 -8.30 -23.86
CA GLN A 165 0.19 -7.67 -25.17
C GLN A 165 0.82 -6.27 -25.09
N ASN A 166 1.01 -5.76 -23.88
CA ASN A 166 1.53 -4.42 -23.66
C ASN A 166 3.05 -4.38 -23.81
N ALA A 167 3.53 -3.86 -24.94
CA ALA A 167 4.96 -3.68 -25.20
C ALA A 167 5.61 -2.57 -24.35
N HIS A 168 4.83 -1.74 -23.64
CA HIS A 168 5.34 -0.73 -22.71
C HIS A 168 5.75 -1.40 -21.39
N LYS A 169 6.80 -2.22 -21.45
CA LYS A 169 7.29 -3.07 -20.37
C LYS A 169 8.76 -2.75 -20.10
N VAL A 170 9.11 -2.64 -18.83
CA VAL A 170 10.49 -2.43 -18.38
C VAL A 170 10.84 -3.51 -17.36
N VAL A 171 11.96 -4.18 -17.58
CA VAL A 171 12.56 -5.10 -16.61
C VAL A 171 13.75 -4.39 -15.98
N VAL A 172 13.74 -4.25 -14.65
CA VAL A 172 14.81 -3.59 -13.89
C VAL A 172 15.50 -4.62 -13.02
N GLU A 173 16.79 -4.85 -13.29
CA GLU A 173 17.66 -5.65 -12.45
C GLU A 173 18.53 -4.71 -11.59
N SER A 174 18.50 -4.89 -10.28
CA SER A 174 19.34 -4.12 -9.34
C SER A 174 20.36 -5.04 -8.67
N LYS A 175 21.65 -4.79 -8.95
CA LYS A 175 22.76 -5.59 -8.42
C LYS A 175 23.43 -4.88 -7.24
N PRO A 176 23.73 -5.57 -6.14
CA PRO A 176 24.48 -4.98 -5.05
C PRO A 176 25.91 -4.65 -5.50
N ASN A 177 26.32 -3.39 -5.30
CA ASN A 177 27.69 -2.94 -5.58
C ASN A 177 28.31 -2.38 -4.29
N LYS A 178 29.36 -3.06 -3.79
CA LYS A 178 30.06 -2.72 -2.55
C LYS A 178 30.79 -1.37 -2.59
N ASP A 179 31.11 -0.90 -3.79
CA ASP A 179 31.84 0.35 -4.00
C ASP A 179 30.94 1.51 -4.45
N PHE A 180 29.63 1.28 -4.64
CA PHE A 180 28.69 2.30 -5.14
C PHE A 180 28.69 3.57 -4.27
N ALA A 181 28.68 3.43 -2.94
CA ALA A 181 28.73 4.57 -2.04
C ALA A 181 30.04 5.37 -2.16
N LYS A 182 31.18 4.69 -2.35
CA LYS A 182 32.49 5.36 -2.56
C LYS A 182 32.55 6.06 -3.91
N GLN A 183 31.94 5.48 -4.94
CA GLN A 183 31.83 6.09 -6.27
C GLN A 183 31.02 7.38 -6.19
N LEU A 184 29.85 7.35 -5.54
CA LEU A 184 29.01 8.52 -5.35
C LEU A 184 29.73 9.63 -4.56
N GLU A 185 30.45 9.28 -3.48
CA GLU A 185 31.25 10.24 -2.73
C GLU A 185 32.40 10.85 -3.56
N ALA A 186 33.05 10.05 -4.41
CA ALA A 186 34.11 10.52 -5.29
C ALA A 186 33.57 11.46 -6.38
N GLU A 187 32.40 11.14 -6.96
CA GLU A 187 31.67 11.99 -7.91
C GLU A 187 31.31 13.32 -7.26
N GLU A 188 30.67 13.29 -6.09
CA GLU A 188 30.31 14.50 -5.33
C GLU A 188 31.54 15.37 -5.00
N LYS A 189 32.64 14.76 -4.53
CA LYS A 189 33.90 15.49 -4.27
C LYS A 189 34.50 16.11 -5.52
N ALA A 190 34.40 15.43 -6.66
CA ALA A 190 34.88 15.95 -7.93
C ALA A 190 34.04 17.14 -8.39
N GLU A 191 32.71 17.06 -8.27
CA GLU A 191 31.78 18.15 -8.56
C GLU A 191 32.05 19.36 -7.66
N LEU A 192 32.19 19.15 -6.34
CA LEU A 192 32.52 20.21 -5.38
C LEU A 192 33.87 20.86 -5.67
N LYS A 193 34.89 20.06 -6.04
CA LYS A 193 36.20 20.60 -6.44
C LYS A 193 36.11 21.42 -7.73
N ALA A 194 35.35 20.96 -8.71
CA ALA A 194 35.13 21.67 -9.96
C ALA A 194 34.33 22.96 -9.76
N ALA A 195 33.33 22.95 -8.88
CA ALA A 195 32.59 24.14 -8.47
C ALA A 195 33.51 25.14 -7.79
N ARG A 196 34.31 24.71 -6.80
CA ARG A 196 35.28 25.56 -6.10
C ARG A 196 36.32 26.17 -7.05
N ALA A 197 36.80 25.41 -8.04
CA ALA A 197 37.80 25.89 -8.99
C ALA A 197 37.30 27.03 -9.91
N LYS A 198 35.98 27.22 -10.03
CA LYS A 198 35.37 28.31 -10.80
C LYS A 198 35.16 29.59 -9.99
N LEU A 199 35.35 29.53 -8.67
CA LEU A 199 35.15 30.66 -7.78
C LEU A 199 36.43 31.50 -7.68
N SER A 200 36.29 32.82 -7.69
CA SER A 200 37.36 33.74 -7.33
C SER A 200 37.59 33.75 -5.81
N GLU A 201 38.68 34.37 -5.36
CA GLU A 201 38.92 34.56 -3.92
C GLU A 201 37.81 35.38 -3.25
N GLU A 202 37.31 36.41 -3.95
CA GLU A 202 36.17 37.24 -3.50
C GLU A 202 34.90 36.40 -3.34
N ASP A 203 34.62 35.49 -4.28
CA ASP A 203 33.47 34.59 -4.20
C ASP A 203 33.58 33.61 -3.02
N ILE A 204 34.79 33.10 -2.74
CA ILE A 204 35.03 32.18 -1.62
C ILE A 204 34.82 32.91 -0.29
N GLU A 205 35.34 34.13 -0.15
CA GLU A 205 35.12 34.94 1.06
C GLU A 205 33.64 35.27 1.26
N ALA A 206 32.92 35.59 0.18
CA ALA A 206 31.48 35.81 0.22
C ALA A 206 30.73 34.55 0.70
N LEU A 207 31.09 33.36 0.19
CA LEU A 207 30.48 32.08 0.56
C LEU A 207 30.73 31.70 2.02
N ILE A 208 31.94 31.95 2.53
CA ILE A 208 32.27 31.75 3.95
C ILE A 208 31.42 32.66 4.81
N LYS A 209 31.31 33.94 4.43
CA LYS A 209 30.48 34.91 5.16
C LYS A 209 29.01 34.52 5.15
N GLU A 210 28.46 34.14 3.99
CA GLU A 210 27.08 33.68 3.86
C GLU A 210 26.82 32.43 4.69
N THR A 211 27.73 31.46 4.67
CA THR A 211 27.64 30.23 5.49
C THR A 211 27.65 30.56 6.99
N SER A 212 28.51 31.49 7.43
CA SER A 212 28.54 31.95 8.82
C SER A 212 27.23 32.65 9.20
N THR A 213 26.73 33.54 8.34
CA THR A 213 25.46 34.24 8.56
C THR A 213 24.30 33.25 8.61
N LEU A 214 24.24 32.26 7.72
CA LEU A 214 23.21 31.21 7.76
C LEU A 214 23.26 30.43 9.07
N LYS A 215 24.46 30.07 9.52
CA LYS A 215 24.66 29.36 10.79
C LYS A 215 24.19 30.21 11.97
N GLU A 216 24.53 31.49 12.00
CA GLU A 216 24.05 32.43 13.01
C GLU A 216 22.52 32.55 13.00
N ILE A 217 21.88 32.58 11.82
CA ILE A 217 20.41 32.61 11.69
C ILE A 217 19.79 31.33 12.26
N GLN A 218 20.34 30.16 11.97
CA GLN A 218 19.82 28.86 12.44
C GLN A 218 20.03 28.64 13.94
N GLU A 219 21.10 29.17 14.52
CA GLU A 219 21.42 29.05 15.95
C GLU A 219 20.73 30.13 16.81
N LYS A 220 20.24 31.22 16.18
CA LYS A 220 19.54 32.29 16.88
C LYS A 220 18.17 31.82 17.33
N LEU A 221 17.89 31.97 18.62
CA LEU A 221 16.55 31.77 19.18
C LEU A 221 15.57 32.78 18.57
N ASP A 222 14.36 32.31 18.27
CA ASP A 222 13.27 33.15 17.79
C ASP A 222 12.92 34.24 18.81
N ASP A 223 12.58 35.44 18.31
CA ASP A 223 12.15 36.57 19.13
C ASP A 223 10.82 36.22 19.85
N PRO A 224 10.77 36.27 21.20
CA PRO A 224 9.55 36.00 21.95
C PRO A 224 8.34 36.86 21.53
N GLU A 225 8.55 38.10 21.08
CA GLU A 225 7.44 38.94 20.60
C GLU A 225 6.95 38.48 19.21
N ALA A 226 7.85 38.01 18.33
CA ALA A 226 7.48 37.43 17.04
C ALA A 226 6.74 36.10 17.21
N MET A 227 7.12 35.28 18.20
CA MET A 227 6.45 34.02 18.51
C MET A 227 4.98 34.23 18.91
N LYS A 228 4.62 35.39 19.49
CA LYS A 228 3.21 35.72 19.80
C LYS A 228 2.34 35.95 18.56
N ALA A 229 2.94 36.14 17.38
CA ALA A 229 2.18 36.25 16.13
C ALA A 229 1.64 34.90 15.64
N VAL A 230 2.18 33.77 16.14
CA VAL A 230 1.67 32.44 15.82
C VAL A 230 0.40 32.20 16.67
N PRO A 231 -0.77 32.01 16.04
CA PRO A 231 -1.99 31.78 16.79
C PRO A 231 -1.89 30.45 17.54
N ALA A 232 -2.25 30.48 18.83
CA ALA A 232 -2.32 29.30 19.68
C ALA A 232 -3.71 29.19 20.29
N LEU A 233 -4.14 27.94 20.52
CA LEU A 233 -5.34 27.67 21.30
C LEU A 233 -5.08 27.99 22.78
N GLY A 234 -6.11 28.44 23.48
CA GLY A 234 -6.08 28.64 24.92
C GLY A 234 -6.23 27.33 25.69
N LEU A 235 -5.98 27.36 26.99
CA LEU A 235 -6.24 26.21 27.86
C LEU A 235 -7.75 25.90 27.94
N GLU A 236 -8.58 26.91 27.75
CA GLU A 236 -10.03 26.84 27.70
C GLU A 236 -10.57 26.08 26.49
N ASP A 237 -9.79 25.98 25.40
CA ASP A 237 -10.15 25.21 24.20
C ASP A 237 -9.92 23.70 24.39
N ILE A 238 -9.24 23.30 25.46
CA ILE A 238 -8.94 21.90 25.78
C ILE A 238 -10.09 21.31 26.61
N PRO A 239 -10.79 20.26 26.14
CA PRO A 239 -11.80 19.58 26.94
C PRO A 239 -11.22 19.08 28.26
N LYS A 240 -11.88 19.41 29.37
CA LYS A 240 -11.42 19.02 30.72
C LYS A 240 -11.61 17.54 31.02
N GLU A 241 -12.47 16.87 30.26
CA GLU A 241 -12.78 15.45 30.43
C GLU A 241 -12.42 14.68 29.16
N VAL A 242 -11.84 13.49 29.36
CA VAL A 242 -11.58 12.55 28.26
C VAL A 242 -12.90 11.94 27.80
N PRO A 243 -13.16 11.87 26.48
CA PRO A 243 -14.33 11.18 25.95
C PRO A 243 -14.42 9.76 26.48
N LYS A 244 -15.54 9.42 27.12
CA LYS A 244 -15.80 8.06 27.61
C LYS A 244 -16.41 7.23 26.49
N VAL A 245 -15.84 6.05 26.24
CA VAL A 245 -16.41 5.09 25.30
C VAL A 245 -17.49 4.28 26.01
N PRO A 246 -18.75 4.29 25.55
CA PRO A 246 -19.80 3.44 26.11
C PRO A 246 -19.36 1.98 26.09
N THR A 247 -19.36 1.33 27.26
CA THR A 247 -18.87 -0.03 27.43
C THR A 247 -19.81 -0.77 28.37
N GLU A 248 -20.42 -1.84 27.89
CA GLU A 248 -21.18 -2.78 28.68
C GLU A 248 -20.31 -4.00 28.98
N ILE A 249 -20.22 -4.38 30.27
CA ILE A 249 -19.43 -5.52 30.72
C ILE A 249 -20.38 -6.63 31.13
N SER A 250 -20.19 -7.82 30.58
CA SER A 250 -20.97 -9.01 30.94
C SER A 250 -20.09 -10.27 31.00
N GLY A 251 -20.63 -11.37 31.54
CA GLY A 251 -19.87 -12.60 31.79
C GLY A 251 -18.99 -12.55 33.04
N GLY A 252 -17.97 -13.41 33.09
CA GLY A 252 -17.07 -13.58 34.24
C GLY A 252 -17.29 -14.90 34.99
N GLY A 253 -16.31 -15.28 35.83
CA GLY A 253 -16.29 -16.58 36.52
C GLY A 253 -15.96 -17.71 35.55
N ASP A 254 -16.90 -18.65 35.37
CA ASP A 254 -16.77 -19.79 34.45
C ASP A 254 -17.02 -19.43 32.97
N SER A 255 -17.36 -18.18 32.68
CA SER A 255 -17.62 -17.68 31.31
C SER A 255 -16.65 -16.56 30.92
N PRO A 256 -16.27 -16.42 29.63
CA PRO A 256 -15.43 -15.33 29.18
C PRO A 256 -16.03 -13.96 29.51
N THR A 257 -15.21 -13.02 29.97
CA THR A 257 -15.62 -11.62 30.10
C THR A 257 -15.85 -11.01 28.72
N MET A 258 -17.02 -10.44 28.50
CA MET A 258 -17.38 -9.76 27.27
C MET A 258 -17.46 -8.25 27.51
N LEU A 259 -16.77 -7.50 26.65
CA LEU A 259 -16.82 -6.04 26.59
C LEU A 259 -17.56 -5.66 25.31
N VAL A 260 -18.70 -4.96 25.44
CA VAL A 260 -19.54 -4.57 24.31
C VAL A 260 -19.56 -3.06 24.19
N HIS A 261 -19.19 -2.56 23.00
CA HIS A 261 -19.17 -1.13 22.68
C HIS A 261 -20.21 -0.81 21.61
N VAL A 262 -21.30 -0.16 21.99
CA VAL A 262 -22.37 0.22 21.04
C VAL A 262 -21.98 1.53 20.36
N LEU A 263 -21.38 1.42 19.18
CA LEU A 263 -20.87 2.54 18.38
C LEU A 263 -21.43 2.50 16.94
N PRO A 264 -21.53 3.65 16.24
CA PRO A 264 -21.93 3.68 14.84
C PRO A 264 -20.80 3.15 13.93
N THR A 265 -20.84 1.85 13.63
CA THR A 265 -19.80 1.14 12.85
C THR A 265 -20.15 0.92 11.37
N SER A 266 -21.14 1.65 10.84
CA SER A 266 -21.58 1.53 9.44
C SER A 266 -22.05 0.12 9.02
N GLY A 267 -22.48 -0.70 9.99
CA GLY A 267 -22.91 -2.07 9.77
C GLY A 267 -21.80 -3.12 9.87
N VAL A 268 -20.60 -2.75 10.36
CA VAL A 268 -19.49 -3.67 10.61
C VAL A 268 -19.47 -4.08 12.09
N VAL A 269 -19.24 -5.37 12.35
CA VAL A 269 -19.03 -5.88 13.71
C VAL A 269 -17.52 -6.14 13.88
N TYR A 270 -16.92 -5.49 14.88
CA TYR A 270 -15.55 -5.75 15.29
C TYR A 270 -15.56 -6.68 16.49
N ALA A 271 -14.81 -7.78 16.40
CA ALA A 271 -14.73 -8.78 17.44
C ALA A 271 -13.27 -9.17 17.66
N ASP A 272 -12.77 -8.93 18.87
CA ASP A 272 -11.43 -9.31 19.30
C ASP A 272 -11.54 -10.40 20.37
N LEU A 273 -10.72 -11.44 20.22
CA LEU A 273 -10.58 -12.50 21.21
C LEU A 273 -9.20 -12.36 21.87
N ALA A 274 -9.21 -12.01 23.15
CA ALA A 274 -8.00 -11.86 23.95
C ALA A 274 -7.76 -13.12 24.79
N PHE A 275 -6.54 -13.66 24.69
CA PHE A 275 -6.10 -14.80 25.49
C PHE A 275 -4.94 -14.37 26.39
N SER A 276 -4.94 -14.81 27.65
CA SER A 276 -3.78 -14.60 28.53
C SER A 276 -2.58 -15.38 28.01
N LEU A 277 -1.41 -14.75 28.05
CA LEU A 277 -0.12 -15.37 27.73
C LEU A 277 0.62 -15.86 28.98
N ASP A 278 0.03 -15.74 30.18
CA ASP A 278 0.69 -16.07 31.46
C ASP A 278 1.12 -17.54 31.54
N SER A 279 0.45 -18.42 30.78
CA SER A 279 0.74 -19.86 30.73
C SER A 279 1.71 -20.25 29.62
N VAL A 280 2.24 -19.30 28.84
CA VAL A 280 3.20 -19.59 27.76
C VAL A 280 4.62 -19.68 28.34
N PRO A 281 5.30 -20.84 28.21
CA PRO A 281 6.69 -21.01 28.64
C PRO A 281 7.63 -19.97 28.01
N GLU A 282 8.63 -19.50 28.76
CA GLU A 282 9.55 -18.43 28.35
C GLU A 282 10.32 -18.76 27.06
N ASP A 283 10.72 -20.03 26.90
CA ASP A 283 11.42 -20.55 25.72
C ASP A 283 10.55 -20.54 24.45
N LEU A 284 9.22 -20.51 24.59
CA LEU A 284 8.28 -20.43 23.46
C LEU A 284 7.84 -19.00 23.13
N GLN A 285 8.08 -18.03 24.01
CA GLN A 285 7.70 -16.63 23.78
C GLN A 285 8.29 -16.05 22.48
N PRO A 286 9.55 -16.33 22.09
CA PRO A 286 10.10 -15.87 20.81
C PRO A 286 9.35 -16.41 19.58
N LEU A 287 8.64 -17.54 19.71
CA LEU A 287 7.88 -18.17 18.63
C LEU A 287 6.45 -17.63 18.49
N LEU A 288 5.96 -16.80 19.41
CA LEU A 288 4.58 -16.31 19.41
C LEU A 288 4.20 -15.56 18.13
N LEU A 289 5.12 -14.74 17.59
CA LEU A 289 4.89 -14.02 16.33
C LEU A 289 4.81 -14.98 15.14
N LEU A 290 5.65 -16.01 15.11
CA LEU A 290 5.60 -17.03 14.07
C LEU A 290 4.30 -17.85 14.17
N PHE A 291 3.92 -18.26 15.38
CA PHE A 291 2.69 -19.01 15.63
C PHE A 291 1.45 -18.22 15.21
N THR A 292 1.28 -17.00 15.71
CA THR A 292 0.10 -16.16 15.42
C THR A 292 -0.01 -15.78 13.95
N SER A 293 1.10 -15.53 13.26
CA SER A 293 1.09 -15.29 11.81
C SER A 293 0.75 -16.55 11.01
N SER A 294 1.21 -17.73 11.45
CA SER A 294 0.94 -19.02 10.82
C SER A 294 -0.51 -19.47 10.96
N LEU A 295 -1.20 -19.14 12.06
CA LEU A 295 -2.62 -19.49 12.25
C LEU A 295 -3.54 -18.98 11.14
N LYS A 296 -3.18 -17.86 10.50
CA LYS A 296 -3.94 -17.27 9.38
C LYS A 296 -3.47 -17.78 8.02
N GLN A 297 -2.47 -18.66 8.01
CA GLN A 297 -1.68 -19.01 6.81
C GLN A 297 -1.47 -20.51 6.62
N LEU A 298 -2.13 -21.34 7.42
CA LEU A 298 -2.05 -22.79 7.33
C LEU A 298 -3.43 -23.38 7.01
N GLY A 299 -3.42 -24.46 6.24
CA GLY A 299 -4.62 -25.25 5.98
C GLY A 299 -5.17 -25.89 7.26
N THR A 300 -6.44 -26.24 7.23
CA THR A 300 -7.10 -27.01 8.27
C THR A 300 -7.45 -28.40 7.74
N VAL A 301 -7.88 -29.30 8.63
CA VAL A 301 -8.41 -30.61 8.20
C VAL A 301 -9.61 -30.52 7.25
N LYS A 302 -10.24 -29.33 7.12
CA LYS A 302 -11.42 -29.08 6.27
C LYS A 302 -11.11 -28.36 4.96
N GLY A 303 -9.86 -27.94 4.74
CA GLY A 303 -9.50 -27.19 3.54
C GLY A 303 -8.07 -26.69 3.59
N ASP A 304 -7.45 -26.60 2.42
CA ASP A 304 -6.10 -26.06 2.28
C ASP A 304 -6.07 -24.54 2.54
N PHE A 305 -4.88 -23.98 2.79
CA PHE A 305 -4.67 -22.54 2.93
C PHE A 305 -5.04 -21.77 1.65
N VAL A 306 -4.85 -22.41 0.50
CA VAL A 306 -5.20 -21.88 -0.81
C VAL A 306 -6.48 -22.56 -1.27
N PRO A 307 -7.54 -21.81 -1.62
CA PRO A 307 -8.71 -22.39 -2.28
C PRO A 307 -8.24 -23.12 -3.56
N GLN A 308 -8.54 -24.42 -3.66
CA GLN A 308 -8.32 -25.20 -4.88
C GLN A 308 -9.39 -24.89 -5.91
#